data_AF-A0A947HI82-F1
#
_entry.id   AF-A0A947HI82-F1
#
_cell.length_a   1.000
_cell.length_b   1.000
_cell.length_c   1.000
_cell.angle_alpha   90.00
_cell.angle_beta   90.00
_cell.angle_gamma   90.00
#
_symmetry.space_group_name_H-M   'P 1'
#
loop_
_entity.id
_entity.type
_entity.pdbx_description
1 polymer ?
#
loop_
_entity_poly.entity_id
_entity_poly.type
_entity_poly.pdbx_seq_one_letter_code
_entity_poly.pdbx_strand_id
1 'polypeptide(L)'
;MGTEQCYGGTRGDAPLEVYLAGGETVFIALERLPGDAPGPQTVRVESACTPTCDGRECGDDGCGGSYGDCADGSFCLEEAGICF
;
A
#
# COMPACT_ATOMS: atom_id res chain seq x y z
N MET A 1 23.98 10.08 -8.41
CA MET A 1 23.08 10.86 -9.27
C MET A 1 21.71 10.21 -9.15
N GLY A 2 20.91 10.63 -8.17
CA GLY A 2 19.55 10.10 -7.98
C GLY A 2 18.58 10.89 -8.85
N THR A 3 17.67 10.20 -9.52
CA THR A 3 16.57 10.84 -10.27
C THR A 3 15.49 11.24 -9.27
N GLU A 4 15.47 12.50 -8.87
CA GLU A 4 14.36 13.04 -8.09
C GLU A 4 13.13 13.12 -9.01
N GLN A 5 12.16 12.25 -8.80
CA GLN A 5 10.85 12.34 -9.44
C GLN A 5 9.92 13.18 -8.55
N CYS A 6 9.49 14.33 -9.07
CA CYS A 6 8.58 15.21 -8.34
C CYS A 6 7.13 14.78 -8.60
N TYR A 7 6.41 14.46 -7.53
CA TYR A 7 4.97 14.24 -7.54
C TYR A 7 4.30 15.33 -6.70
N GLY A 8 3.19 15.89 -7.17
CA GLY A 8 2.44 16.95 -6.49
C GLY A 8 0.95 16.64 -6.41
N GLY A 9 0.30 17.12 -5.37
CA GLY A 9 -1.14 17.00 -5.18
C GLY A 9 -1.67 18.11 -4.28
N THR A 10 -2.94 18.45 -4.41
CA THR A 10 -3.63 19.47 -3.61
C THR A 10 -4.76 18.85 -2.78
N ARG A 11 -5.33 19.65 -1.87
CA ARG A 11 -6.44 19.20 -1.02
C ARG A 11 -7.68 18.90 -1.89
N GLY A 12 -8.14 17.66 -1.87
CA GLY A 12 -9.35 17.22 -2.59
C GLY A 12 -9.05 16.43 -3.86
N ASP A 13 -7.78 16.32 -4.24
CA ASP A 13 -7.34 15.37 -5.26
C ASP A 13 -7.43 13.93 -4.75
N ALA A 14 -7.44 12.98 -5.69
CA ALA A 14 -7.30 11.57 -5.36
C ALA A 14 -5.97 11.31 -4.62
N PRO A 15 -5.87 10.25 -3.80
CA PRO A 15 -4.63 9.87 -3.15
C PRO A 15 -3.49 9.72 -4.16
N LEU A 16 -2.31 10.25 -3.82
CA LEU A 16 -1.10 10.06 -4.61
C LEU A 16 -0.54 8.65 -4.36
N GLU A 17 -0.64 7.78 -5.36
CA GLU A 17 -0.03 6.45 -5.31
C GLU A 17 1.39 6.47 -5.87
N VAL A 18 2.36 6.02 -5.08
CA VAL A 18 3.77 5.93 -5.47
C VAL A 18 4.24 4.50 -5.28
N TYR A 19 4.75 3.89 -6.34
CA TYR A 19 5.32 2.54 -6.31
C TYR A 19 6.80 2.62 -5.90
N LEU A 20 7.18 1.86 -4.86
CA LEU A 20 8.55 1.78 -4.36
C LEU A 20 9.04 0.34 -4.48
N ALA A 21 10.18 0.14 -5.13
CA ALA A 21 10.96 -1.07 -5.07
C ALA A 21 11.65 -1.22 -3.70
N GLY A 22 12.04 -2.45 -3.35
CA GLY A 22 12.73 -2.73 -2.08
C GLY A 22 14.00 -1.90 -1.91
N GLY A 23 14.11 -1.19 -0.79
CA GLY A 23 15.25 -0.32 -0.48
C GLY A 23 15.14 1.11 -1.01
N GLU A 24 14.05 1.47 -1.67
CA GLU A 24 13.78 2.86 -2.08
C GLU A 24 13.25 3.70 -0.92
N THR A 25 13.54 5.01 -0.95
CA THR A 25 13.09 5.98 0.06
C THR A 25 12.29 7.07 -0.63
N VAL A 26 11.12 7.41 -0.07
CA VAL A 26 10.30 8.55 -0.51
C VAL A 26 10.42 9.69 0.49
N PHE A 27 10.53 10.92 -0.03
CA PHE A 27 10.48 12.14 0.77
C PHE A 27 9.23 12.92 0.39
N ILE A 28 8.47 13.35 1.40
CA ILE A 28 7.30 14.21 1.18
C ILE A 28 7.69 15.63 1.57
N ALA A 29 7.79 16.50 0.58
CA ALA A 29 8.00 17.92 0.78
C ALA A 29 6.65 18.65 0.73
N LEU A 30 6.33 19.37 1.80
CA LEU A 30 5.18 20.28 1.80
C LEU A 30 5.65 21.67 1.37
N GLU A 31 5.19 22.10 0.21
CA GLU A 31 5.40 23.47 -0.23
C GLU A 31 4.16 24.31 0.08
N ARG A 32 4.39 25.51 0.63
CA ARG A 32 3.33 26.49 0.82
C ARG A 32 3.15 27.30 -0.47
N LEU A 33 1.99 27.19 -1.10
CA LEU A 33 1.70 27.95 -2.31
C LEU A 33 1.14 29.35 -1.99
N PRO A 34 1.34 30.34 -2.88
CA PRO A 34 0.73 31.65 -2.73
C PRO A 34 -0.79 31.54 -2.77
N GLY A 35 -1.46 31.92 -1.68
CA GLY A 35 -2.92 31.85 -1.54
C GLY A 35 -3.42 30.80 -0.54
N ASP A 36 -2.56 29.92 -0.04
CA ASP A 36 -2.93 28.99 1.03
C ASP A 36 -3.20 29.74 2.34
N ALA A 37 -4.34 29.43 2.96
CA ALA A 37 -4.67 29.94 4.29
C ALA A 37 -3.67 29.44 5.34
N PRO A 38 -3.27 30.28 6.32
CA PRO A 38 -2.44 29.82 7.42
C PRO A 38 -3.16 28.76 8.23
N GLY A 39 -2.49 27.63 8.49
CA GLY A 39 -3.06 26.55 9.28
C GLY A 39 -2.19 25.29 9.27
N PRO A 40 -2.49 24.31 10.15
CA PRO A 40 -1.82 23.03 10.13
C PRO A 40 -2.16 22.27 8.84
N GLN A 41 -1.13 21.78 8.15
CA GLN A 41 -1.29 20.83 7.07
C GLN A 41 -1.11 19.42 7.63
N THR A 42 -1.98 18.48 7.25
CA THR A 42 -1.89 17.07 7.66
C THR A 42 -1.66 16.22 6.42
N VAL A 43 -0.57 15.47 6.41
CA VAL A 43 -0.28 14.45 5.39
C VAL A 43 -0.56 13.09 5.99
N ARG A 44 -1.24 12.23 5.24
CA ARG A 44 -1.40 10.81 5.59
C ARG A 44 -0.58 10.00 4.60
N VAL A 45 0.28 9.16 5.17
CA VAL A 45 1.01 8.16 4.41
C VAL A 45 0.45 6.83 4.87
N GLU A 46 -0.17 6.11 3.93
CA GLU A 46 -0.64 4.76 4.16
C GLU A 46 0.20 3.85 3.28
N SER A 47 0.89 2.90 3.90
CA SER A 47 1.57 1.86 3.14
C SER A 47 0.50 1.02 2.46
N ALA A 48 0.65 0.74 1.17
CA ALA A 48 -0.09 -0.35 0.55
C ALA A 48 0.15 -1.61 1.40
N CYS A 49 -0.92 -2.26 1.83
CA CYS A 49 -0.77 -3.44 2.65
C CYS A 49 0.00 -4.49 1.83
N THR A 50 1.09 -5.00 2.40
CA THR A 50 1.92 -6.00 1.73
C THR A 50 1.35 -7.37 2.08
N PRO A 51 0.77 -8.10 1.12
CA PRO A 51 0.14 -9.38 1.40
C PRO A 51 1.18 -10.37 1.89
N THR A 52 0.83 -11.12 2.93
CA THR A 52 1.71 -12.12 3.56
C THR A 52 1.42 -13.52 3.00
N CYS A 53 2.03 -13.80 1.84
CA CYS A 53 1.76 -15.05 1.09
C CYS A 53 2.84 -16.13 1.26
N ASP A 54 3.96 -15.84 1.91
CA ASP A 54 5.10 -16.78 1.95
C ASP A 54 4.73 -18.11 2.59
N GLY A 55 4.78 -19.18 1.79
CA GLY A 55 4.51 -20.55 2.22
C GLY A 55 3.03 -20.93 2.36
N ARG A 56 2.10 -20.09 1.88
CA ARG A 56 0.65 -20.36 1.92
C ARG A 56 0.07 -20.67 0.53
N GLU A 57 -0.88 -21.60 0.49
CA GLU A 57 -1.64 -22.01 -0.70
C GLU A 57 -2.99 -21.29 -0.80
N CYS A 58 -3.59 -20.96 0.34
CA CYS A 58 -4.90 -20.31 0.43
C CYS A 58 -5.03 -19.46 1.72
N GLY A 59 -5.97 -18.52 1.75
CA GLY A 59 -6.41 -17.81 2.97
C GLY A 59 -6.27 -16.29 2.90
N ASP A 60 -6.58 -15.58 3.99
CA ASP A 60 -6.46 -14.12 4.09
C ASP A 60 -5.01 -13.64 3.89
N ASP A 61 -4.84 -12.56 3.13
CA ASP A 61 -3.53 -11.99 2.81
C ASP A 61 -2.98 -11.03 3.88
N GLY A 62 -3.74 -10.76 4.94
CA GLY A 62 -3.46 -9.79 5.99
C GLY A 62 -3.86 -8.36 5.64
N CYS A 63 -4.40 -8.16 4.44
CA CYS A 63 -4.71 -6.87 3.83
C CYS A 63 -6.20 -6.68 3.51
N GLY A 64 -7.04 -7.62 3.94
CA GLY A 64 -8.46 -7.67 3.61
C GLY A 64 -8.76 -8.25 2.23
N GLY A 65 -7.73 -8.80 1.55
CA GLY A 65 -7.87 -9.66 0.39
C GLY A 65 -7.65 -11.13 0.75
N SER A 66 -7.80 -12.01 -0.23
CA SER A 66 -7.50 -13.44 -0.09
C SER A 66 -6.50 -13.88 -1.15
N TYR A 67 -5.65 -14.83 -0.78
CA TYR A 67 -4.69 -15.46 -1.67
C TYR A 67 -5.16 -16.87 -2.03
N GLY A 68 -5.16 -17.19 -3.33
CA GLY A 68 -5.45 -18.53 -3.84
C GLY A 68 -6.89 -19.02 -3.62
N ASP A 69 -7.24 -20.10 -4.31
CA ASP A 69 -8.47 -20.86 -4.09
C ASP A 69 -8.12 -22.34 -4.08
N CYS A 70 -8.70 -23.11 -3.16
CA CYS A 70 -8.53 -24.56 -3.17
C CYS A 70 -9.34 -25.19 -4.32
N ALA A 71 -8.89 -26.36 -4.79
CA ALA A 71 -9.62 -27.11 -5.80
C ALA A 71 -11.05 -27.47 -5.34
N ASP A 72 -11.96 -27.72 -6.29
CA ASP A 72 -13.35 -28.08 -5.99
C ASP A 72 -13.43 -29.30 -5.03
N GLY A 73 -14.12 -29.09 -3.91
CA GLY A 73 -14.29 -30.09 -2.86
C GLY A 73 -13.24 -30.04 -1.75
N SER A 74 -12.19 -29.23 -1.92
CA SER A 74 -11.22 -28.94 -0.86
C SER A 74 -11.63 -27.74 -0.02
N PHE A 75 -11.07 -27.63 1.19
CA PHE A 75 -11.25 -26.47 2.05
C PHE A 75 -9.91 -25.91 2.51
N CYS A 76 -9.86 -24.58 2.71
CA CYS A 76 -8.68 -23.93 3.24
C CYS A 76 -8.63 -24.07 4.77
N LEU A 77 -7.51 -24.58 5.29
CA LEU A 77 -7.22 -24.48 6.72
C LEU A 77 -6.52 -23.15 6.99
N GLU A 78 -7.29 -22.11 7.34
CA GLU A 78 -6.81 -20.72 7.50
C GLU A 78 -5.59 -20.58 8.41
N GLU A 79 -5.51 -21.37 9.49
CA GLU A 79 -4.38 -21.33 10.44
C GLU A 79 -3.05 -21.77 9.79
N ALA A 80 -3.10 -22.76 8.90
CA ALA A 80 -1.92 -23.27 8.20
C ALA A 80 -1.72 -22.63 6.82
N GLY A 81 -2.78 -22.10 6.20
CA GLY A 81 -2.80 -21.66 4.82
C GLY A 81 -2.57 -22.79 3.83
N ILE A 82 -3.12 -23.98 4.08
CA ILE A 82 -2.94 -25.20 3.27
C ILE A 82 -4.31 -25.75 2.87
N CYS A 83 -4.42 -26.27 1.64
CA CYS A 83 -5.64 -26.91 1.15
C CYS A 83 -5.73 -28.40 1.53
N PHE A 84 -6.93 -28.86 1.91
CA PHE A 84 -7.25 -30.26 2.22
C PHE A 84 -8.36 -30.81 1.35
#